data_AF-A0A1L4FSV7-F1
#
_entry.id   AF-A0A1L4FSV7-F1
#
_cell.length_a   1.000
_cell.length_b   1.000
_cell.length_c   1.000
_cell.angle_alpha   90.00
_cell.angle_beta   90.00
_cell.angle_gamma   90.00
#
_symmetry.space_group_name_H-M   'P 1'
#
loop_
_entity.id
_entity.type
_entity.pdbx_description
1 polymer ?
#
loop_
_entity_poly.entity_id
_entity_poly.type
_entity_poly.pdbx_seq_one_letter_code
_entity_poly.pdbx_strand_id
1 'polypeptide(L)'
;MKKFKLLSYVLFLSTSIPLISTSCFNTTTVKKKKDIKDTKKDYLINEIKIEYEKSIKKIQNEFLELSSPVDYLNSLEEKYTKTFHEKVQTFYDENYSKIVNSDLKKFYTEWKDELLKINNYFQISHDKENWFLEKFVYNLLKYNNMIFSSDRFNDFEKYFFDDLQQIDELTKLDVLEKLKKFNSLDVSNLDWSGKWDLIKKEYNSFFEKSYMRNKDTYFDKKINEIIDELNKHYQLFTRDAWMVVPQAELVDTSHFSYDNLDPFIERNGRNHIDYIIDYIYELANSIRPIIVKRKSAFEHTRNMSDDEWNLMMEKGKKLLDESLELIKNSIGTIVNKNWNLEQTTKALAKYLVYKNDYTTQNRWNAVTFVSLKNDVSNFLCQGYSAYMYIALNLLGYKDVGFESQYRFKTNKEIFAHINNTYKIDNKLYVIDATFADKFRQNNEIYENKVIKWNTKYLSAYEQVNEWIDKFVLVPMNDYLNQDPKQPLYISITSDDLSEFKFE
;
A
#
# COMPACT_ATOMS: atom_id res chain seq x y z
N MET A 1 59.05 48.84 46.94
CA MET A 1 57.78 48.79 46.17
C MET A 1 57.89 47.65 45.18
N LYS A 2 57.07 46.60 45.07
CA LYS A 2 55.93 45.98 45.81
C LYS A 2 55.98 44.48 45.34
N LYS A 3 56.65 43.55 46.04
CA LYS A 3 56.21 42.53 47.05
C LYS A 3 55.07 41.60 46.60
N PHE A 4 55.12 40.25 46.60
CA PHE A 4 56.14 39.17 46.81
C PHE A 4 55.51 37.86 46.20
N LYS A 5 56.18 37.06 45.34
CA LYS A 5 56.82 35.73 45.65
C LYS A 5 56.03 34.89 46.69
N LEU A 6 55.71 33.60 46.53
CA LEU A 6 56.65 32.48 46.42
C LEU A 6 55.93 31.11 46.27
N LEU A 7 56.47 30.28 45.37
CA LEU A 7 56.67 28.82 45.34
C LEU A 7 55.63 27.76 45.80
N SER A 8 55.51 26.80 44.89
CA SER A 8 55.34 25.34 44.98
C SER A 8 56.42 24.55 45.74
N TYR A 9 56.05 23.29 46.09
CA TYR A 9 56.85 22.13 46.57
C TYR A 9 57.18 22.12 48.08
N VAL A 10 57.07 21.02 48.86
CA VAL A 10 57.19 19.58 48.57
C VAL A 10 56.75 18.71 49.80
N LEU A 11 56.30 17.46 49.55
CA LEU A 11 56.34 16.20 50.38
C LEU A 11 55.53 16.13 51.72
N PHE A 12 55.09 14.98 52.27
CA PHE A 12 55.33 13.53 52.07
C PHE A 12 54.09 12.72 52.57
N LEU A 13 53.99 11.46 52.14
CA LEU A 13 53.01 10.42 52.52
C LEU A 13 52.85 10.15 54.03
N SER A 14 51.66 9.65 54.43
CA SER A 14 51.42 8.30 55.02
C SER A 14 50.37 8.21 56.15
N THR A 15 49.41 7.30 55.93
CA THR A 15 48.78 6.32 56.84
C THR A 15 47.90 6.70 58.05
N SER A 16 46.78 5.94 58.11
CA SER A 16 46.03 5.36 59.26
C SER A 16 44.79 6.07 59.84
N ILE A 17 43.73 5.25 59.93
CA ILE A 17 42.35 5.44 60.42
C ILE A 17 42.31 5.30 61.98
N PRO A 18 41.13 5.20 62.64
CA PRO A 18 40.18 6.20 63.17
C PRO A 18 40.25 6.32 64.73
N LEU A 19 39.36 7.09 65.40
CA LEU A 19 38.58 6.58 66.57
C LEU A 19 37.55 7.61 67.15
N ILE A 20 36.27 7.22 67.07
CA ILE A 20 35.20 7.12 68.11
C ILE A 20 34.79 8.31 69.01
N SER A 21 33.46 8.38 69.19
CA SER A 21 32.61 8.94 70.29
C SER A 21 32.43 10.45 70.33
N THR A 22 31.23 10.98 70.04
CA THR A 22 30.07 11.17 70.97
C THR A 22 30.52 11.81 72.29
N SER A 23 29.92 12.85 72.85
CA SER A 23 28.72 13.65 72.60
C SER A 23 28.66 14.61 73.79
N CYS A 24 28.12 15.82 73.60
CA CYS A 24 27.17 16.49 74.50
C CYS A 24 27.35 18.03 74.53
N PHE A 25 26.34 18.64 73.90
CA PHE A 25 25.58 19.83 74.30
C PHE A 25 26.26 21.19 74.36
N ASN A 26 26.06 21.87 73.23
CA ASN A 26 25.90 23.31 73.07
C ASN A 26 24.75 23.90 73.89
N THR A 27 24.99 25.14 74.28
CA THR A 27 24.02 26.15 74.67
C THR A 27 23.08 26.56 73.52
N THR A 28 21.90 26.98 73.96
CA THR A 28 20.68 27.40 73.26
C THR A 28 20.87 28.32 72.05
N THR A 29 20.20 27.99 70.95
CA THR A 29 19.84 28.91 69.86
C THR A 29 18.32 28.93 69.67
N VAL A 30 17.78 30.15 69.58
CA VAL A 30 16.36 30.48 69.47
C VAL A 30 15.76 29.92 68.18
N LYS A 31 14.73 29.05 68.28
CA LYS A 31 13.90 28.64 67.13
C LYS A 31 13.00 29.81 66.71
N LYS A 32 13.14 30.27 65.45
CA LYS A 32 12.10 31.05 64.76
C LYS A 32 10.82 30.20 64.67
N LYS A 33 9.70 30.72 65.15
CA LYS A 33 8.36 30.17 64.87
C LYS A 33 8.10 30.24 63.36
N LYS A 34 7.75 29.11 62.74
CA LYS A 34 7.17 29.05 61.39
C LYS A 34 5.81 29.75 61.45
N ASP A 35 5.54 30.72 60.58
CA ASP A 35 4.29 31.49 60.59
C ASP A 35 3.09 30.60 60.24
N ILE A 36 1.93 30.86 60.86
CA ILE A 36 0.66 30.10 60.66
C ILE A 36 0.20 30.16 59.19
N LYS A 37 0.65 31.17 58.43
CA LYS A 37 0.35 31.34 57.00
C LYS A 37 1.10 30.33 56.11
N ASP A 38 2.32 29.96 56.48
CA ASP A 38 3.11 28.95 55.76
C ASP A 38 2.51 27.54 55.92
N THR A 39 1.88 27.27 57.07
CA THR A 39 1.28 25.95 57.37
C THR A 39 0.00 25.68 56.57
N LYS A 40 -0.78 26.71 56.25
CA LYS A 40 -2.01 26.59 55.47
C LYS A 40 -1.74 26.45 53.96
N LYS A 41 -0.70 27.10 53.46
CA LYS A 41 -0.22 26.99 52.07
C LYS A 41 0.37 25.60 51.79
N ASP A 42 1.22 25.10 52.69
CA ASP A 42 1.80 23.75 52.63
C ASP A 42 0.69 22.66 52.64
N TYR A 43 -0.37 22.88 53.42
CA TYR A 43 -1.53 21.97 53.50
C TYR A 43 -2.30 21.86 52.16
N LEU A 44 -2.60 23.00 51.52
CA LEU A 44 -3.38 23.00 50.28
C LEU A 44 -2.64 22.33 49.11
N ILE A 45 -1.32 22.53 49.03
CA ILE A 45 -0.47 21.89 48.01
C ILE A 45 -0.45 20.38 48.21
N ASN A 46 -0.35 19.89 49.46
CA ASN A 46 -0.42 18.46 49.75
C ASN A 46 -1.78 17.84 49.39
N GLU A 47 -2.89 18.52 49.66
CA GLU A 47 -4.23 18.06 49.27
C GLU A 47 -4.37 17.96 47.74
N ILE A 48 -3.87 18.96 47.00
CA ILE A 48 -3.86 18.93 45.53
C ILE A 48 -3.02 17.76 45.04
N LYS A 49 -1.89 17.47 45.69
CA LYS A 49 -1.03 16.34 45.33
C LYS A 49 -1.73 15.00 45.47
N ILE A 50 -2.42 14.78 46.57
CA ILE A 50 -3.18 13.56 46.82
C ILE A 50 -4.29 13.38 45.76
N GLU A 51 -5.06 14.43 45.47
CA GLU A 51 -6.16 14.36 44.51
C GLU A 51 -5.68 14.27 43.06
N TYR A 52 -4.52 14.84 42.75
CA TYR A 52 -3.85 14.67 41.46
C TYR A 52 -3.43 13.21 41.25
N GLU A 53 -2.78 12.57 42.22
CA GLU A 53 -2.39 11.15 42.14
C GLU A 53 -3.61 10.23 41.97
N LYS A 54 -4.71 10.52 42.67
CA LYS A 54 -5.99 9.80 42.48
C LYS A 54 -6.54 9.98 41.07
N SER A 55 -6.46 11.18 40.51
CA SER A 55 -6.96 11.48 39.16
C SER A 55 -6.18 10.70 38.10
N ILE A 56 -4.85 10.63 38.24
CA ILE A 56 -4.00 9.84 37.36
C ILE A 56 -4.34 8.34 37.47
N LYS A 57 -4.46 7.79 38.69
CA LYS A 57 -4.86 6.39 38.89
C LYS A 57 -6.25 6.10 38.34
N LYS A 58 -7.20 7.02 38.47
CA LYS A 58 -8.55 6.90 37.92
C LYS A 58 -8.53 6.85 36.39
N ILE A 59 -7.78 7.74 35.74
CA ILE A 59 -7.59 7.73 34.27
C ILE A 59 -6.97 6.39 33.83
N GLN A 60 -5.92 5.95 34.52
CA GLN A 60 -5.24 4.69 34.23
C GLN A 60 -6.18 3.48 34.37
N ASN A 61 -6.84 3.34 35.52
CA ASN A 61 -7.59 2.13 35.87
C ASN A 61 -9.01 2.09 35.32
N GLU A 62 -9.72 3.22 35.31
CA GLU A 62 -11.17 3.24 35.03
C GLU A 62 -11.50 3.69 33.60
N PHE A 63 -10.64 4.53 33.01
CA PHE A 63 -10.84 5.01 31.63
C PHE A 63 -10.08 4.18 30.60
N LEU A 64 -8.92 3.64 30.97
CA LEU A 64 -8.04 2.94 30.03
C LEU A 64 -7.80 1.47 30.38
N GLU A 65 -7.92 1.06 31.65
CA GLU A 65 -7.54 -0.28 32.17
C GLU A 65 -6.04 -0.61 32.04
N LEU A 66 -5.16 0.39 32.16
CA LEU A 66 -3.74 0.27 31.81
C LEU A 66 -2.80 0.65 32.93
N SER A 67 -1.64 -0.01 32.93
CA SER A 67 -0.50 0.30 33.80
C SER A 67 0.31 1.52 33.34
N SER A 68 0.28 1.91 32.06
CA SER A 68 1.05 3.03 31.51
C SER A 68 0.52 3.59 30.17
N PRO A 69 0.94 4.80 29.74
CA PRO A 69 0.66 5.34 28.40
C PRO A 69 1.21 4.49 27.24
N VAL A 70 2.27 3.72 27.46
CA VAL A 70 2.82 2.78 26.47
C VAL A 70 1.84 1.62 26.26
N ASP A 71 1.25 1.11 27.35
CA ASP A 71 0.23 0.06 27.28
C ASP A 71 -1.02 0.55 26.52
N TYR A 72 -1.27 1.87 26.50
CA TYR A 72 -2.41 2.45 25.79
C TYR A 72 -2.21 2.42 24.29
N LEU A 73 -1.03 2.84 23.85
CA LEU A 73 -0.66 2.75 22.45
C LEU A 73 -0.70 1.31 21.95
N ASN A 74 -0.13 0.40 22.72
CA ASN A 74 -0.19 -1.03 22.43
C ASN A 74 -1.64 -1.52 22.35
N SER A 75 -2.53 -1.06 23.25
CA SER A 75 -3.95 -1.44 23.22
C SER A 75 -4.71 -0.89 21.99
N LEU A 76 -4.38 0.32 21.52
CA LEU A 76 -4.99 0.92 20.33
C LEU A 76 -4.46 0.26 19.05
N GLU A 77 -3.15 0.04 18.98
CA GLU A 77 -2.51 -0.69 17.90
C GLU A 77 -3.07 -2.11 17.81
N GLU A 78 -3.13 -2.83 18.93
CA GLU A 78 -3.75 -4.14 18.99
C GLU A 78 -5.20 -4.06 18.53
N LYS A 79 -6.02 -3.13 19.05
CA LYS A 79 -7.44 -3.05 18.68
C LYS A 79 -7.66 -2.79 17.20
N TYR A 80 -7.07 -1.74 16.62
CA TYR A 80 -7.36 -1.35 15.24
C TYR A 80 -6.69 -2.27 14.22
N THR A 81 -5.44 -2.65 14.47
CA THR A 81 -4.71 -3.57 13.59
C THR A 81 -5.34 -4.96 13.63
N LYS A 82 -5.71 -5.48 14.81
CA LYS A 82 -6.42 -6.76 14.93
C LYS A 82 -7.77 -6.72 14.24
N THR A 83 -8.56 -5.67 14.47
CA THR A 83 -9.87 -5.51 13.79
C THR A 83 -9.70 -5.49 12.27
N PHE A 84 -8.67 -4.80 11.76
CA PHE A 84 -8.35 -4.77 10.35
C PHE A 84 -7.92 -6.15 9.83
N HIS A 85 -7.06 -6.87 10.55
CA HIS A 85 -6.64 -8.23 10.20
C HIS A 85 -7.81 -9.20 10.15
N GLU A 86 -8.69 -9.17 11.15
CA GLU A 86 -9.90 -9.97 11.20
C GLU A 86 -10.80 -9.66 10.00
N LYS A 87 -11.04 -8.39 9.68
CA LYS A 87 -11.80 -7.98 8.49
C LYS A 87 -11.19 -8.49 7.19
N VAL A 88 -9.88 -8.34 7.00
CA VAL A 88 -9.15 -8.80 5.81
C VAL A 88 -9.26 -10.32 5.67
N GLN A 89 -9.03 -11.06 6.75
CA GLN A 89 -9.07 -12.52 6.76
C GLN A 89 -10.48 -13.03 6.50
N THR A 90 -11.49 -12.53 7.21
CA THR A 90 -12.89 -12.89 6.98
C THR A 90 -13.31 -12.60 5.54
N PHE A 91 -13.00 -11.41 5.02
CA PHE A 91 -13.34 -11.07 3.64
C PHE A 91 -12.68 -12.03 2.63
N TYR A 92 -11.40 -12.36 2.81
CA TYR A 92 -10.72 -13.32 1.95
C TYR A 92 -11.38 -14.70 1.99
N ASP A 93 -11.67 -15.22 3.18
CA ASP A 93 -12.28 -16.54 3.36
C ASP A 93 -13.69 -16.60 2.74
N GLU A 94 -14.46 -15.52 2.86
CA GLU A 94 -15.80 -15.41 2.28
C GLU A 94 -15.81 -15.15 0.77
N ASN A 95 -14.73 -14.63 0.19
CA ASN A 95 -14.68 -14.19 -1.21
C ASN A 95 -13.53 -14.86 -1.97
N TYR A 96 -12.32 -14.29 -1.91
CA TYR A 96 -11.20 -14.69 -2.78
C TYR A 96 -10.73 -16.13 -2.60
N SER A 97 -10.99 -16.76 -1.46
CA SER A 97 -10.74 -18.19 -1.25
C SER A 97 -11.48 -19.09 -2.25
N LYS A 98 -12.59 -18.60 -2.83
CA LYS A 98 -13.48 -19.31 -3.76
C LYS A 98 -13.10 -19.13 -5.23
N ILE A 99 -12.10 -18.30 -5.55
CA ILE A 99 -11.61 -18.12 -6.92
C ILE A 99 -11.12 -19.47 -7.46
N VAL A 100 -11.62 -19.84 -8.65
CA VAL A 100 -11.30 -21.12 -9.31
C VAL A 100 -9.92 -21.08 -9.96
N ASN A 101 -9.55 -19.96 -10.59
CA ASN A 101 -8.24 -19.79 -11.19
C ASN A 101 -7.12 -19.73 -10.13
N SER A 102 -6.18 -20.68 -10.18
CA SER A 102 -5.12 -20.81 -9.18
C SER A 102 -4.16 -19.61 -9.14
N ASP A 103 -3.86 -19.01 -10.28
CA ASP A 103 -2.97 -17.85 -10.36
C ASP A 103 -3.61 -16.62 -9.72
N LEU A 104 -4.85 -16.28 -10.08
CA LEU A 104 -5.57 -15.18 -9.44
C LEU A 104 -5.79 -15.41 -7.94
N LYS A 105 -6.13 -16.64 -7.54
CA LYS A 105 -6.27 -16.98 -6.12
C LYS A 105 -4.95 -16.75 -5.38
N LYS A 106 -3.81 -17.12 -5.99
CA LYS A 106 -2.49 -16.88 -5.42
C LYS A 106 -2.19 -15.38 -5.27
N PHE A 107 -2.51 -14.54 -6.26
CA PHE A 107 -2.40 -13.08 -6.15
C PHE A 107 -3.13 -12.53 -4.92
N TYR A 108 -4.42 -12.87 -4.75
CA TYR A 108 -5.19 -12.36 -3.62
C TYR A 108 -4.77 -12.97 -2.28
N THR A 109 -4.24 -14.20 -2.27
CA THR A 109 -3.64 -14.79 -1.08
C THR A 109 -2.41 -13.98 -0.65
N GLU A 110 -1.53 -13.66 -1.60
CA GLU A 110 -0.32 -12.89 -1.32
C GLU A 110 -0.66 -11.44 -0.92
N TRP A 111 -1.66 -10.81 -1.54
CA TRP A 111 -2.12 -9.47 -1.14
C TRP A 111 -2.68 -9.48 0.29
N LYS A 112 -3.53 -10.46 0.62
CA LYS A 112 -4.01 -10.67 2.00
C LYS A 112 -2.86 -10.80 2.97
N ASP A 113 -1.87 -11.64 2.67
CA ASP A 113 -0.72 -11.86 3.55
C ASP A 113 0.11 -10.57 3.72
N GLU A 114 0.30 -9.75 2.69
CA GLU A 114 0.95 -8.43 2.84
C GLU A 114 0.12 -7.47 3.70
N LEU A 115 -1.21 -7.47 3.58
CA LEU A 115 -2.09 -6.68 4.45
C LEU A 115 -1.99 -7.14 5.91
N LEU A 116 -1.91 -8.45 6.16
CA LEU A 116 -1.76 -9.00 7.53
C LEU A 116 -0.37 -8.75 8.14
N LYS A 117 0.63 -8.38 7.34
CA LYS A 117 1.94 -7.94 7.87
C LYS A 117 1.94 -6.49 8.34
N ILE A 118 0.87 -5.74 8.07
CA ILE A 118 0.67 -4.41 8.64
C ILE A 118 0.49 -4.60 10.15
N ASN A 119 1.58 -4.54 10.89
CA ASN A 119 1.58 -4.61 12.36
C ASN A 119 1.80 -3.22 12.99
N ASN A 120 2.09 -2.21 12.17
CA ASN A 120 2.98 -1.09 12.52
C ASN A 120 2.50 0.30 12.05
N TYR A 121 1.20 0.56 11.84
CA TYR A 121 0.78 1.92 11.48
C TYR A 121 1.08 2.96 12.58
N PHE A 122 1.24 2.51 13.82
CA PHE A 122 1.67 3.36 14.93
C PHE A 122 3.21 3.44 15.04
N GLN A 123 3.98 2.47 14.51
CA GLN A 123 5.46 2.49 14.44
C GLN A 123 6.01 3.26 13.23
N ILE A 124 5.52 4.47 12.96
CA ILE A 124 6.14 5.36 11.96
C ILE A 124 7.37 6.02 12.59
N SER A 125 8.56 5.45 12.35
CA SER A 125 9.92 5.91 12.74
C SER A 125 10.10 6.27 14.22
N HIS A 126 11.07 5.64 14.89
CA HIS A 126 11.47 5.97 16.26
C HIS A 126 11.75 7.48 16.51
N ASP A 127 12.02 8.27 15.46
CA ASP A 127 12.18 9.73 15.56
C ASP A 127 10.85 10.51 15.74
N LYS A 128 9.70 9.94 15.34
CA LYS A 128 8.35 10.55 15.48
C LYS A 128 7.52 9.96 16.63
N GLU A 129 7.86 8.75 17.10
CA GLU A 129 7.20 8.07 18.23
C GLU A 129 7.35 8.83 19.55
N ASN A 130 8.53 9.41 19.81
CA ASN A 130 8.68 10.32 20.94
C ASN A 130 7.66 11.45 20.82
N TRP A 131 7.54 12.11 19.67
CA TRP A 131 6.63 13.24 19.53
C TRP A 131 5.14 12.92 19.73
N PHE A 132 4.65 11.74 19.36
CA PHE A 132 3.26 11.34 19.61
C PHE A 132 3.00 11.04 21.09
N LEU A 133 3.86 10.23 21.72
CA LEU A 133 3.76 9.93 23.16
C LEU A 133 3.92 11.22 23.97
N GLU A 134 4.88 12.06 23.58
CA GLU A 134 5.11 13.41 24.08
C GLU A 134 3.88 14.29 23.89
N LYS A 135 3.21 14.30 22.73
CA LYS A 135 1.99 15.08 22.45
C LYS A 135 0.78 14.58 23.23
N PHE A 136 0.65 13.27 23.39
CA PHE A 136 -0.43 12.63 24.16
C PHE A 136 -0.29 12.95 25.64
N VAL A 137 0.90 12.74 26.20
CA VAL A 137 1.27 13.16 27.56
C VAL A 137 1.15 14.68 27.71
N TYR A 138 1.59 15.48 26.72
CA TYR A 138 1.45 16.94 26.68
C TYR A 138 -0.01 17.41 26.69
N ASN A 139 -0.92 16.70 26.00
CA ASN A 139 -2.35 17.03 26.02
C ASN A 139 -3.04 16.56 27.30
N LEU A 140 -2.59 15.44 27.90
CA LEU A 140 -3.01 14.94 29.21
C LEU A 140 -2.43 15.74 30.38
N LEU A 141 -1.37 16.53 30.17
CA LEU A 141 -0.63 17.26 31.20
C LEU A 141 -0.42 18.75 30.86
N LYS A 142 -1.36 19.42 30.17
CA LYS A 142 -1.14 20.77 29.64
C LYS A 142 -1.19 21.90 30.70
N TYR A 143 -0.25 21.83 31.65
CA TYR A 143 0.56 22.92 32.18
C TYR A 143 2.01 22.42 32.28
N ASN A 144 2.76 22.41 31.17
CA ASN A 144 4.21 22.35 31.23
C ASN A 144 4.85 22.70 29.89
N ASN A 145 5.48 23.87 29.80
CA ASN A 145 6.44 24.15 28.74
C ASN A 145 7.83 23.68 29.21
N MET A 146 8.21 22.44 28.92
CA MET A 146 9.51 22.08 28.32
C MET A 146 9.68 20.56 28.15
N ILE A 147 10.30 20.22 27.02
CA ILE A 147 10.51 18.93 26.31
C ILE A 147 11.30 17.88 27.13
N PHE A 148 11.34 16.61 26.66
CA PHE A 148 11.34 15.34 27.40
C PHE A 148 12.69 14.58 27.59
N SER A 149 12.72 13.73 28.63
CA SER A 149 13.44 12.43 28.80
C SER A 149 12.77 11.66 29.97
N SER A 150 13.05 10.37 30.20
CA SER A 150 12.44 9.57 31.28
C SER A 150 12.68 10.11 32.70
N ASP A 151 13.72 10.92 32.89
CA ASP A 151 13.98 11.64 34.14
C ASP A 151 12.96 12.79 34.39
N ARG A 152 12.19 13.21 33.37
CA ARG A 152 11.36 14.43 33.40
C ARG A 152 9.86 14.24 33.72
N PHE A 153 9.37 13.01 33.86
CA PHE A 153 8.01 12.79 34.41
C PHE A 153 7.96 13.22 35.89
N ASN A 154 9.06 12.98 36.62
CA ASN A 154 9.31 13.51 37.95
C ASN A 154 9.46 15.04 37.95
N ASP A 155 9.97 15.62 36.85
CA ASP A 155 10.05 17.07 36.69
C ASP A 155 8.69 17.72 36.47
N PHE A 156 7.71 17.09 35.79
CA PHE A 156 6.35 17.66 35.69
C PHE A 156 5.67 17.78 37.05
N GLU A 157 5.64 16.69 37.79
CA GLU A 157 5.03 16.67 39.12
C GLU A 157 5.66 17.78 39.96
N LYS A 158 6.99 17.85 39.93
CA LYS A 158 7.77 18.90 40.58
C LYS A 158 7.43 20.31 40.08
N TYR A 159 7.39 20.58 38.77
CA TYR A 159 7.10 21.89 38.18
C TYR A 159 5.66 22.34 38.41
N PHE A 160 4.68 21.45 38.30
CA PHE A 160 3.29 21.72 38.65
C PHE A 160 3.17 22.11 40.13
N PHE A 161 3.86 21.40 41.02
CA PHE A 161 3.88 21.77 42.45
C PHE A 161 4.73 23.03 42.72
N ASP A 162 5.77 23.31 41.95
CA ASP A 162 6.60 24.52 42.02
C ASP A 162 5.87 25.76 41.48
N ASP A 163 4.99 25.61 40.48
CA ASP A 163 4.10 26.66 39.98
C ASP A 163 2.93 26.86 40.96
N LEU A 164 2.39 25.78 41.51
CA LEU A 164 1.42 25.86 42.60
C LEU A 164 2.00 26.66 43.78
N GLN A 165 3.29 26.53 44.11
CA GLN A 165 3.93 27.36 45.13
C GLN A 165 3.81 28.87 44.85
N GLN A 166 3.70 29.28 43.58
CA GLN A 166 3.75 30.68 43.13
C GLN A 166 2.37 31.31 42.85
N ILE A 167 1.31 30.51 42.67
CA ILE A 167 -0.05 31.04 42.42
C ILE A 167 -0.83 31.33 43.72
N ASP A 168 -1.90 32.13 43.63
CA ASP A 168 -2.71 32.53 44.78
C ASP A 168 -3.58 31.39 45.37
N GLU A 169 -4.04 31.56 46.61
CA GLU A 169 -4.82 30.54 47.33
C GLU A 169 -6.19 30.23 46.71
N LEU A 170 -6.86 31.21 46.10
CA LEU A 170 -8.17 30.99 45.48
C LEU A 170 -8.03 30.11 44.24
N THR A 171 -7.01 30.37 43.43
CA THR A 171 -6.69 29.53 42.26
C THR A 171 -6.32 28.10 42.68
N LYS A 172 -5.58 27.92 43.78
CA LYS A 172 -5.29 26.58 44.32
C LYS A 172 -6.55 25.84 44.79
N LEU A 173 -7.47 26.54 45.46
CA LEU A 173 -8.75 25.97 45.90
C LEU A 173 -9.61 25.52 44.71
N ASP A 174 -9.66 26.32 43.66
CA ASP A 174 -10.36 25.97 42.40
C ASP A 174 -9.75 24.70 41.77
N VAL A 175 -8.42 24.60 41.70
CA VAL A 175 -7.73 23.39 41.23
C VAL A 175 -8.09 22.17 42.09
N LEU A 176 -8.07 22.32 43.42
CA LEU A 176 -8.43 21.24 44.34
C LEU A 176 -9.88 20.78 44.19
N GLU A 177 -10.83 21.71 44.11
CA GLU A 177 -12.25 21.40 43.95
C GLU A 177 -12.53 20.68 42.63
N LYS A 178 -11.89 21.12 41.55
CA LYS A 178 -12.03 20.45 40.25
C LYS A 178 -11.42 19.05 40.26
N LEU A 179 -10.27 18.82 40.93
CA LEU A 179 -9.69 17.47 41.05
C LEU A 179 -10.61 16.55 41.84
N LYS A 180 -11.16 17.05 42.96
CA LYS A 180 -12.14 16.30 43.77
C LYS A 180 -13.39 15.95 42.95
N LYS A 181 -13.90 16.90 42.17
CA LYS A 181 -15.02 16.68 41.26
C LYS A 181 -14.69 15.57 40.25
N PHE A 182 -13.55 15.65 39.57
CA PHE A 182 -13.12 14.64 38.61
C PHE A 182 -13.00 13.24 39.25
N ASN A 183 -12.37 13.14 40.42
CA ASN A 183 -12.21 11.88 41.13
C ASN A 183 -13.54 11.25 41.56
N SER A 184 -14.56 12.07 41.81
CA SER A 184 -15.90 11.63 42.21
C SER A 184 -16.79 11.13 41.05
N LEU A 185 -16.37 11.29 39.79
CA LEU A 185 -17.17 10.88 38.64
C LEU A 185 -17.33 9.34 38.59
N ASP A 186 -18.56 8.86 38.48
CA ASP A 186 -18.83 7.45 38.20
C ASP A 186 -18.78 7.20 36.69
N VAL A 187 -17.91 6.28 36.28
CA VAL A 187 -17.68 5.92 34.87
C VAL A 187 -17.99 4.46 34.58
N SER A 188 -18.51 3.72 35.57
CA SER A 188 -18.80 2.29 35.48
C SER A 188 -19.83 1.95 34.39
N ASN A 189 -20.77 2.87 34.13
CA ASN A 189 -21.86 2.69 33.15
C ASN A 189 -21.57 3.30 31.77
N LEU A 190 -20.37 3.84 31.56
CA LEU A 190 -19.99 4.47 30.30
C LEU A 190 -19.23 3.46 29.43
N ASP A 191 -19.56 3.41 28.14
CA ASP A 191 -18.72 2.75 27.15
C ASP A 191 -17.47 3.62 26.86
N TRP A 192 -16.55 3.12 26.04
CA TRP A 192 -15.30 3.83 25.79
C TRP A 192 -15.51 5.22 25.16
N SER A 193 -16.52 5.39 24.30
CA SER A 193 -16.87 6.70 23.74
C SER A 193 -17.35 7.65 24.82
N GLY A 194 -18.26 7.20 25.69
CA GLY A 194 -18.77 7.98 26.82
C GLY A 194 -17.67 8.32 27.84
N LYS A 195 -16.74 7.39 28.08
CA LYS A 195 -15.54 7.59 28.91
C LYS A 195 -14.60 8.64 28.28
N TRP A 196 -14.36 8.58 26.97
CA TRP A 196 -13.54 9.55 26.24
C TRP A 196 -14.19 10.93 26.17
N ASP A 197 -15.49 10.99 25.90
CA ASP A 197 -16.26 12.24 25.90
C ASP A 197 -16.31 12.87 27.28
N LEU A 198 -16.37 12.07 28.34
CA LEU A 198 -16.30 12.55 29.73
C LEU A 198 -14.92 13.08 30.08
N ILE A 199 -13.83 12.40 29.69
CA ILE A 199 -12.47 12.95 29.79
C ILE A 199 -12.43 14.27 29.04
N LYS A 200 -12.78 14.28 27.75
CA LYS A 200 -12.73 15.48 26.90
C LYS A 200 -13.54 16.61 27.52
N LYS A 201 -14.73 16.35 28.05
CA LYS A 201 -15.59 17.34 28.71
C LYS A 201 -15.00 17.86 30.03
N GLU A 202 -14.63 16.98 30.94
CA GLU A 202 -14.23 17.37 32.31
C GLU A 202 -12.78 17.86 32.35
N TYR A 203 -11.89 17.23 31.58
CA TYR A 203 -10.51 17.67 31.34
C TYR A 203 -10.48 19.01 30.58
N ASN A 204 -11.25 19.18 29.50
CA ASN A 204 -11.34 20.50 28.85
C ASN A 204 -11.97 21.52 29.79
N SER A 205 -13.02 21.20 30.56
CA SER A 205 -13.61 22.16 31.52
C SER A 205 -12.65 22.60 32.64
N PHE A 206 -11.66 21.77 32.97
CA PHE A 206 -10.61 22.07 33.94
C PHE A 206 -9.67 23.18 33.43
N PHE A 207 -9.37 23.17 32.12
CA PHE A 207 -8.32 23.97 31.47
C PHE A 207 -8.83 25.02 30.45
N GLU A 208 -10.11 25.01 30.05
CA GLU A 208 -10.64 25.78 28.91
C GLU A 208 -10.86 27.27 29.18
N LYS A 209 -11.27 27.66 30.39
CA LYS A 209 -11.77 29.02 30.62
C LYS A 209 -10.73 30.12 30.39
N SER A 210 -9.45 29.77 30.26
CA SER A 210 -8.40 30.75 30.07
C SER A 210 -7.99 30.93 28.60
N TYR A 211 -7.77 29.90 27.75
CA TYR A 211 -7.01 30.16 26.50
C TYR A 211 -7.18 29.22 25.28
N MET A 212 -8.24 28.39 25.15
CA MET A 212 -8.36 27.51 23.96
C MET A 212 -9.68 27.69 23.19
N ARG A 213 -9.69 28.64 22.24
CA ARG A 213 -10.65 28.63 21.13
C ARG A 213 -10.15 27.66 20.05
N ASN A 214 -10.97 26.68 19.70
CA ASN A 214 -10.92 25.83 18.49
C ASN A 214 -9.82 24.74 18.38
N LYS A 215 -10.23 23.47 18.44
CA LYS A 215 -10.03 22.37 17.46
C LYS A 215 -9.83 21.01 18.13
N ASP A 216 -10.35 19.98 17.46
CA ASP A 216 -10.02 18.57 17.70
C ASP A 216 -8.53 18.37 17.98
N THR A 217 -8.23 17.54 18.97
CA THR A 217 -6.86 17.38 19.43
C THR A 217 -6.03 16.72 18.33
N TYR A 218 -4.75 17.08 18.22
CA TYR A 218 -3.79 16.46 17.30
C TYR A 218 -3.77 14.91 17.40
N PHE A 219 -4.11 14.38 18.59
CA PHE A 219 -4.24 12.97 18.88
C PHE A 219 -5.43 12.32 18.16
N ASP A 220 -6.63 12.90 18.26
CA ASP A 220 -7.83 12.46 17.53
C ASP A 220 -7.54 12.41 16.02
N LYS A 221 -6.85 13.43 15.51
CA LYS A 221 -6.43 13.50 14.11
C LYS A 221 -5.52 12.33 13.71
N LYS A 222 -4.56 11.95 14.56
CA LYS A 222 -3.60 10.88 14.24
C LYS A 222 -4.21 9.49 14.26
N ILE A 223 -5.10 9.21 15.20
CA ILE A 223 -5.86 7.95 15.20
C ILE A 223 -6.72 7.86 13.94
N ASN A 224 -7.43 8.93 13.59
CA ASN A 224 -8.26 8.96 12.38
C ASN A 224 -7.42 8.77 11.12
N GLU A 225 -6.25 9.42 11.00
CA GLU A 225 -5.33 9.22 9.86
C GLU A 225 -4.92 7.74 9.70
N ILE A 226 -4.71 7.00 10.80
CA ILE A 226 -4.36 5.58 10.77
C ILE A 226 -5.56 4.72 10.36
N ILE A 227 -6.72 4.97 10.96
CA ILE A 227 -7.97 4.28 10.62
C ILE A 227 -8.30 4.50 9.14
N ASP A 228 -8.16 5.72 8.65
CA ASP A 228 -8.41 6.09 7.26
C ASP A 228 -7.47 5.35 6.32
N GLU A 229 -6.18 5.24 6.64
CA GLU A 229 -5.22 4.52 5.80
C GLU A 229 -5.49 3.00 5.79
N LEU A 230 -5.75 2.38 6.96
CA LEU A 230 -6.16 0.97 7.05
C LEU A 230 -7.45 0.71 6.25
N ASN A 231 -8.43 1.60 6.35
CA ASN A 231 -9.69 1.50 5.61
C ASN A 231 -9.46 1.64 4.09
N LYS A 232 -8.57 2.52 3.66
CA LYS A 232 -8.21 2.68 2.24
C LYS A 232 -7.60 1.39 1.67
N HIS A 233 -6.68 0.76 2.41
CA HIS A 233 -6.11 -0.54 2.03
C HIS A 233 -7.19 -1.62 1.92
N TYR A 234 -8.10 -1.68 2.90
CA TYR A 234 -9.22 -2.62 2.87
C TYR A 234 -10.18 -2.36 1.69
N GLN A 235 -10.49 -1.10 1.39
CA GLN A 235 -11.34 -0.74 0.24
C GLN A 235 -10.72 -1.17 -1.09
N LEU A 236 -9.41 -0.96 -1.27
CA LEU A 236 -8.70 -1.42 -2.47
C LEU A 236 -8.72 -2.94 -2.57
N PHE A 237 -8.46 -3.65 -1.46
CA PHE A 237 -8.48 -5.11 -1.41
C PHE A 237 -9.85 -5.68 -1.75
N THR A 238 -10.94 -5.05 -1.30
CA THR A 238 -12.31 -5.53 -1.53
C THR A 238 -12.90 -5.12 -2.88
N ARG A 239 -12.23 -4.21 -3.62
CA ARG A 239 -12.73 -3.65 -4.89
C ARG A 239 -12.99 -4.70 -5.96
N ASP A 240 -12.26 -5.81 -5.93
CA ASP A 240 -12.34 -6.87 -6.93
C ASP A 240 -13.24 -8.04 -6.53
N ALA A 241 -14.07 -7.88 -5.50
CA ALA A 241 -15.05 -8.89 -5.07
C ALA A 241 -15.92 -9.41 -6.23
N TRP A 242 -16.21 -8.53 -7.20
CA TRP A 242 -17.00 -8.86 -8.39
C TRP A 242 -16.36 -9.96 -9.25
N MET A 243 -15.04 -10.19 -9.15
CA MET A 243 -14.31 -11.26 -9.86
C MET A 243 -14.52 -12.65 -9.24
N VAL A 244 -15.15 -12.75 -8.07
CA VAL A 244 -15.45 -14.04 -7.45
C VAL A 244 -16.70 -14.61 -8.09
N VAL A 245 -16.51 -15.56 -9.01
CA VAL A 245 -17.57 -16.13 -9.84
C VAL A 245 -17.93 -17.54 -9.35
N PRO A 246 -19.21 -17.84 -9.09
CA PRO A 246 -19.67 -19.21 -8.87
C PRO A 246 -19.33 -20.09 -10.07
N GLN A 247 -18.89 -21.32 -9.84
CA GLN A 247 -18.47 -22.22 -10.92
C GLN A 247 -19.53 -22.43 -12.01
N ALA A 248 -20.82 -22.41 -11.67
CA ALA A 248 -21.93 -22.54 -12.62
C ALA A 248 -22.16 -21.31 -13.53
N GLU A 249 -21.55 -20.18 -13.19
CA GLU A 249 -21.62 -18.93 -13.95
C GLU A 249 -20.38 -18.67 -14.80
N LEU A 250 -19.35 -19.50 -14.70
CA LEU A 250 -18.19 -19.43 -15.58
C LEU A 250 -18.59 -19.74 -17.04
N VAL A 251 -17.87 -19.13 -17.97
CA VAL A 251 -18.06 -19.37 -19.41
C VAL A 251 -17.69 -20.82 -19.76
N ASP A 252 -18.54 -21.47 -20.54
CA ASP A 252 -18.22 -22.74 -21.19
C ASP A 252 -17.32 -22.49 -22.40
N THR A 253 -16.08 -22.97 -22.35
CA THR A 253 -15.07 -22.76 -23.40
C THR A 253 -14.89 -23.98 -24.31
N SER A 254 -15.67 -25.05 -24.11
CA SER A 254 -15.53 -26.32 -24.85
C SER A 254 -15.67 -26.17 -26.37
N HIS A 255 -16.48 -25.20 -26.81
CA HIS A 255 -16.77 -24.92 -28.22
C HIS A 255 -15.77 -23.96 -28.90
N PHE A 256 -14.78 -23.43 -28.17
CA PHE A 256 -13.81 -22.50 -28.74
C PHE A 256 -12.90 -23.19 -29.76
N SER A 257 -12.69 -22.55 -30.90
CA SER A 257 -11.79 -22.97 -31.99
C SER A 257 -11.15 -21.74 -32.64
N TYR A 258 -9.93 -21.89 -33.19
CA TYR A 258 -9.33 -20.86 -34.05
C TYR A 258 -10.16 -20.55 -35.30
N ASP A 259 -10.98 -21.49 -35.76
CA ASP A 259 -11.90 -21.28 -36.89
C ASP A 259 -13.02 -20.28 -36.57
N ASN A 260 -13.26 -19.99 -35.28
CA ASN A 260 -14.24 -19.00 -34.82
C ASN A 260 -13.67 -17.56 -34.80
N LEU A 261 -12.38 -17.39 -35.11
CA LEU A 261 -11.73 -16.07 -35.13
C LEU A 261 -11.95 -15.38 -36.46
N ASP A 262 -12.42 -14.13 -36.39
CA ASP A 262 -12.49 -13.29 -37.57
C ASP A 262 -11.08 -12.81 -37.96
N PRO A 263 -10.77 -12.77 -39.27
CA PRO A 263 -9.50 -12.22 -39.73
C PRO A 263 -9.41 -10.74 -39.40
N PHE A 264 -8.29 -10.30 -38.84
CA PHE A 264 -8.00 -8.88 -38.66
C PHE A 264 -7.04 -8.41 -39.75
N ILE A 265 -7.56 -7.66 -40.72
CA ILE A 265 -6.77 -7.12 -41.81
C ILE A 265 -6.29 -5.71 -41.45
N GLU A 266 -4.99 -5.56 -41.25
CA GLU A 266 -4.34 -4.26 -41.02
C GLU A 266 -4.52 -3.34 -42.24
N ARG A 267 -4.29 -2.03 -42.05
CA ARG A 267 -4.35 -1.02 -43.13
C ARG A 267 -3.41 -1.33 -44.31
N ASN A 268 -2.35 -2.10 -44.08
CA ASN A 268 -1.39 -2.55 -45.08
C ASN A 268 -1.77 -3.90 -45.76
N GLY A 269 -2.93 -4.47 -45.43
CA GLY A 269 -3.44 -5.74 -45.97
C GLY A 269 -2.95 -7.00 -45.25
N ARG A 270 -2.14 -6.90 -44.19
CA ARG A 270 -1.65 -8.06 -43.43
C ARG A 270 -2.74 -8.59 -42.50
N ASN A 271 -2.96 -9.90 -42.49
CA ASN A 271 -3.82 -10.57 -41.52
C ASN A 271 -3.06 -10.86 -40.22
N HIS A 272 -3.45 -10.23 -39.11
CA HIS A 272 -2.78 -10.41 -37.83
C HIS A 272 -3.04 -11.80 -37.21
N ILE A 273 -4.16 -12.45 -37.55
CA ILE A 273 -4.43 -13.81 -37.07
C ILE A 273 -3.52 -14.83 -37.74
N ASP A 274 -3.33 -14.73 -39.05
CA ASP A 274 -2.37 -15.57 -39.77
C ASP A 274 -0.96 -15.37 -39.20
N TYR A 275 -0.58 -14.13 -38.87
CA TYR A 275 0.69 -13.82 -38.22
C TYR A 275 0.87 -14.55 -36.88
N ILE A 276 -0.15 -14.55 -36.01
CA ILE A 276 -0.08 -15.26 -34.72
C ILE A 276 0.06 -16.78 -34.93
N ILE A 277 -0.73 -17.34 -35.84
CA ILE A 277 -0.70 -18.79 -36.15
C ILE A 277 0.65 -19.20 -36.74
N ASP A 278 1.15 -18.45 -37.73
CA ASP A 278 2.44 -18.69 -38.37
C ASP A 278 3.56 -18.71 -37.31
N TYR A 279 3.56 -17.78 -36.34
CA TYR A 279 4.55 -17.75 -35.26
C TYR A 279 4.51 -18.97 -34.33
N ILE A 280 3.33 -19.52 -34.06
CA ILE A 280 3.22 -20.76 -33.28
C ILE A 280 3.84 -21.94 -34.05
N TYR A 281 3.63 -22.00 -35.38
CA TYR A 281 4.25 -23.03 -36.22
C TYR A 281 5.76 -22.84 -36.33
N GLU A 282 6.25 -21.60 -36.43
CA GLU A 282 7.68 -21.27 -36.39
C GLU A 282 8.32 -21.75 -35.08
N LEU A 283 7.66 -21.48 -33.95
CA LEU A 283 8.13 -21.89 -32.63
C LEU A 283 8.18 -23.42 -32.48
N ALA A 284 7.12 -24.13 -32.90
CA ALA A 284 7.05 -25.59 -32.83
C ALA A 284 8.18 -26.28 -33.60
N ASN A 285 8.67 -25.63 -34.65
CA ASN A 285 9.65 -26.21 -35.56
C ASN A 285 11.05 -25.59 -35.41
N SER A 286 11.20 -24.50 -34.66
CA SER A 286 12.43 -23.71 -34.59
C SER A 286 12.94 -23.27 -35.97
N ILE A 287 12.01 -23.00 -36.89
CA ILE A 287 12.27 -22.63 -38.29
C ILE A 287 11.48 -21.36 -38.61
N ARG A 288 12.10 -20.41 -39.31
CA ARG A 288 11.50 -19.11 -39.66
C ARG A 288 12.08 -18.56 -40.96
N PRO A 289 11.30 -17.90 -41.83
CA PRO A 289 9.85 -17.70 -41.74
C PRO A 289 9.00 -18.86 -42.27
N ILE A 290 7.80 -19.04 -41.72
CA ILE A 290 6.79 -20.01 -42.22
C ILE A 290 5.51 -19.25 -42.59
N ILE A 291 4.89 -19.63 -43.71
CA ILE A 291 3.49 -19.30 -44.02
C ILE A 291 2.75 -20.62 -44.13
N VAL A 292 1.93 -20.94 -43.13
CA VAL A 292 1.25 -22.25 -43.01
C VAL A 292 0.44 -22.59 -44.27
N LYS A 293 -0.19 -21.57 -44.85
CA LYS A 293 -1.03 -21.71 -46.05
C LYS A 293 -0.24 -21.84 -47.37
N ARG A 294 1.09 -21.71 -47.35
CA ARG A 294 1.90 -21.63 -48.59
C ARG A 294 3.32 -22.20 -48.41
N LYS A 295 3.45 -23.51 -48.62
CA LYS A 295 4.75 -24.24 -48.66
C LYS A 295 5.81 -23.57 -49.54
N SER A 296 5.42 -23.06 -50.71
CA SER A 296 6.35 -22.48 -51.70
C SER A 296 6.82 -21.06 -51.39
N ALA A 297 6.36 -20.45 -50.29
CA ALA A 297 6.65 -19.07 -49.93
C ALA A 297 8.14 -18.79 -49.74
N PHE A 298 8.86 -19.69 -49.08
CA PHE A 298 10.29 -19.52 -48.78
C PHE A 298 11.11 -20.67 -49.34
N GLU A 299 12.39 -20.41 -49.63
CA GLU A 299 13.29 -21.41 -50.23
C GLU A 299 13.44 -22.66 -49.35
N HIS A 300 13.64 -22.48 -48.04
CA HIS A 300 13.82 -23.59 -47.12
C HIS A 300 12.56 -24.46 -46.98
N THR A 301 11.35 -23.89 -47.03
CA THR A 301 10.10 -24.68 -47.05
C THR A 301 9.77 -25.26 -48.42
N ARG A 302 10.17 -24.57 -49.50
CA ARG A 302 9.99 -25.03 -50.89
C ARG A 302 10.81 -26.28 -51.19
N ASN A 303 12.02 -26.35 -50.62
CA ASN A 303 12.94 -27.45 -50.83
C ASN A 303 12.66 -28.66 -49.92
N MET A 304 11.72 -28.57 -48.98
CA MET A 304 11.26 -29.70 -48.17
C MET A 304 10.47 -30.70 -49.04
N SER A 305 10.69 -31.98 -48.80
CA SER A 305 9.79 -33.05 -49.25
C SER A 305 8.38 -32.86 -48.67
N ASP A 306 7.39 -33.54 -49.24
CA ASP A 306 6.02 -33.48 -48.71
C ASP A 306 5.93 -34.13 -47.33
N ASP A 307 6.71 -35.17 -47.07
CA ASP A 307 6.79 -35.81 -45.75
C ASP A 307 7.37 -34.87 -44.69
N GLU A 308 8.45 -34.14 -45.01
CA GLU A 308 9.04 -33.14 -44.11
C GLU A 308 8.05 -32.00 -43.83
N TRP A 309 7.35 -31.52 -44.86
CA TRP A 309 6.34 -30.47 -44.71
C TRP A 309 5.17 -30.94 -43.83
N ASN A 310 4.65 -32.15 -44.07
CA ASN A 310 3.54 -32.72 -43.31
C ASN A 310 3.91 -32.91 -41.84
N LEU A 311 5.12 -33.41 -41.55
CA LEU A 311 5.63 -33.54 -40.19
C LEU A 311 5.75 -32.17 -39.49
N MET A 312 6.21 -31.14 -40.22
CA MET A 312 6.32 -29.77 -39.73
C MET A 312 4.92 -29.19 -39.38
N MET A 313 3.93 -29.45 -40.25
CA MET A 313 2.55 -29.04 -40.04
C MET A 313 1.90 -29.74 -38.86
N GLU A 314 2.15 -31.03 -38.67
CA GLU A 314 1.66 -31.81 -37.53
C GLU A 314 2.19 -31.26 -36.20
N LYS A 315 3.50 -30.97 -36.12
CA LYS A 315 4.12 -30.35 -34.94
C LYS A 315 3.52 -28.98 -34.62
N GLY A 316 3.35 -28.14 -35.64
CA GLY A 316 2.75 -26.82 -35.49
C GLY A 316 1.29 -26.89 -35.04
N LYS A 317 0.49 -27.79 -35.64
CA LYS A 317 -0.90 -28.01 -35.26
C LYS A 317 -1.03 -28.48 -33.82
N LYS A 318 -0.16 -29.40 -33.38
CA LYS A 318 -0.12 -29.84 -31.99
C LYS A 318 0.10 -28.66 -31.03
N LEU A 319 1.08 -27.79 -31.29
CA LEU A 319 1.34 -26.63 -30.43
C LEU A 319 0.20 -25.59 -30.51
N LEU A 320 -0.42 -25.43 -31.68
CA LEU A 320 -1.60 -24.58 -31.86
C LEU A 320 -2.76 -25.07 -30.98
N ASP A 321 -3.06 -26.36 -30.99
CA ASP A 321 -4.13 -26.95 -30.16
C ASP A 321 -3.80 -26.84 -28.66
N GLU A 322 -2.55 -27.12 -28.26
CA GLU A 322 -2.08 -26.87 -26.88
C GLU A 322 -2.29 -25.41 -26.46
N SER A 323 -2.02 -24.46 -27.37
CA SER A 323 -2.17 -23.03 -27.09
C SER A 323 -3.64 -22.60 -26.94
N LEU A 324 -4.56 -23.22 -27.68
CA LEU A 324 -6.00 -22.99 -27.53
C LEU A 324 -6.48 -23.48 -26.15
N GLU A 325 -6.02 -24.63 -25.69
CA GLU A 325 -6.38 -25.16 -24.38
C GLU A 325 -5.88 -24.26 -23.25
N LEU A 326 -4.73 -23.58 -23.39
CA LEU A 326 -4.29 -22.57 -22.43
C LEU A 326 -5.28 -21.40 -22.34
N ILE A 327 -5.78 -20.93 -23.49
CA ILE A 327 -6.80 -19.87 -23.54
C ILE A 327 -8.11 -20.35 -22.91
N LYS A 328 -8.61 -21.52 -23.31
CA LYS A 328 -9.85 -22.12 -22.77
C LYS A 328 -9.80 -22.27 -21.25
N ASN A 329 -8.68 -22.76 -20.71
CA ASN A 329 -8.48 -22.92 -19.28
C ASN A 329 -8.44 -21.58 -18.55
N SER A 330 -7.73 -20.58 -19.10
CA SER A 330 -7.69 -19.25 -18.49
C SER A 330 -9.09 -18.61 -18.47
N ILE A 331 -9.80 -18.57 -19.61
CA ILE A 331 -11.12 -17.96 -19.71
C ILE A 331 -12.15 -18.71 -18.86
N GLY A 332 -12.22 -20.03 -19.00
CA GLY A 332 -13.20 -20.88 -18.33
C GLY A 332 -13.06 -20.95 -16.81
N THR A 333 -11.98 -20.40 -16.24
CA THR A 333 -11.76 -20.32 -14.78
C THR A 333 -11.85 -18.91 -14.22
N ILE A 334 -11.98 -17.89 -15.08
CA ILE A 334 -11.92 -16.47 -14.69
C ILE A 334 -13.20 -15.73 -15.07
N VAL A 335 -13.74 -15.98 -16.26
CA VAL A 335 -14.76 -15.11 -16.85
C VAL A 335 -16.17 -15.59 -16.51
N ASN A 336 -16.98 -14.71 -15.93
CA ASN A 336 -18.42 -14.92 -15.78
C ASN A 336 -19.13 -14.68 -17.12
N LYS A 337 -20.05 -15.58 -17.48
CA LYS A 337 -20.85 -15.48 -18.71
C LYS A 337 -21.82 -14.29 -18.76
N ASN A 338 -22.09 -13.66 -17.62
CA ASN A 338 -22.99 -12.51 -17.48
C ASN A 338 -22.25 -11.16 -17.41
N TRP A 339 -20.92 -11.16 -17.41
CA TRP A 339 -20.15 -9.91 -17.37
C TRP A 339 -20.25 -9.14 -18.69
N ASN A 340 -20.16 -7.82 -18.57
CA ASN A 340 -20.01 -6.95 -19.73
C ASN A 340 -18.54 -6.91 -20.22
N LEU A 341 -18.33 -6.25 -21.37
CA LEU A 341 -17.00 -6.07 -21.96
C LEU A 341 -15.97 -5.52 -20.96
N GLU A 342 -16.35 -4.52 -20.15
CA GLU A 342 -15.44 -3.88 -19.21
C GLU A 342 -14.96 -4.86 -18.14
N GLN A 343 -15.89 -5.52 -17.47
CA GLN A 343 -15.59 -6.52 -16.45
C GLN A 343 -14.75 -7.66 -17.02
N THR A 344 -15.13 -8.20 -18.18
CA THR A 344 -14.37 -9.26 -18.85
C THR A 344 -12.94 -8.82 -19.17
N THR A 345 -12.78 -7.65 -19.80
CA THR A 345 -11.47 -7.16 -20.24
C THR A 345 -10.56 -6.86 -19.05
N LYS A 346 -11.09 -6.24 -17.99
CA LYS A 346 -10.33 -5.96 -16.76
C LYS A 346 -9.91 -7.24 -16.03
N ALA A 347 -10.78 -8.25 -15.99
CA ALA A 347 -10.45 -9.55 -15.38
C ALA A 347 -9.32 -10.26 -16.13
N LEU A 348 -9.38 -10.30 -17.46
CA LEU A 348 -8.32 -10.87 -18.30
C LEU A 348 -7.00 -10.10 -18.14
N ALA A 349 -7.05 -8.76 -18.16
CA ALA A 349 -5.87 -7.93 -17.94
C ALA A 349 -5.24 -8.19 -16.57
N LYS A 350 -6.03 -8.27 -15.49
CA LYS A 350 -5.52 -8.59 -14.14
C LYS A 350 -4.87 -9.96 -14.08
N TYR A 351 -5.46 -10.98 -14.71
CA TYR A 351 -4.86 -12.30 -14.81
C TYR A 351 -3.49 -12.25 -15.48
N LEU A 352 -3.35 -11.53 -16.59
CA LEU A 352 -2.08 -11.38 -17.28
C LEU A 352 -1.06 -10.62 -16.44
N VAL A 353 -1.45 -9.53 -15.78
CA VAL A 353 -0.58 -8.75 -14.87
C VAL A 353 0.00 -9.63 -13.78
N TYR A 354 -0.81 -10.52 -13.22
CA TYR A 354 -0.29 -11.44 -12.23
C TYR A 354 0.50 -12.59 -12.86
N LYS A 355 0.07 -13.19 -13.98
CA LYS A 355 0.65 -14.45 -14.52
C LYS A 355 1.91 -14.23 -15.36
N ASN A 356 2.16 -13.03 -15.84
CA ASN A 356 3.14 -12.77 -16.89
C ASN A 356 4.22 -11.76 -16.47
N ASP A 357 5.43 -12.00 -16.97
CA ASP A 357 6.53 -11.05 -16.98
C ASP A 357 6.74 -10.49 -18.37
N TYR A 358 6.92 -9.18 -18.48
CA TYR A 358 7.34 -8.59 -19.74
C TYR A 358 8.82 -8.88 -20.00
N THR A 359 9.14 -9.41 -21.17
CA THR A 359 10.51 -9.68 -21.58
C THR A 359 10.74 -9.46 -23.06
N THR A 360 11.87 -8.83 -23.38
CA THR A 360 12.37 -8.75 -24.75
C THR A 360 13.33 -9.90 -25.08
N GLN A 361 13.67 -10.72 -24.09
CA GLN A 361 14.51 -11.91 -24.26
C GLN A 361 13.67 -13.07 -24.82
N ASN A 362 14.31 -13.97 -25.57
CA ASN A 362 13.64 -15.09 -26.26
C ASN A 362 12.38 -14.63 -27.02
N ARG A 363 12.57 -13.63 -27.89
CA ARG A 363 11.50 -12.96 -28.64
C ARG A 363 10.54 -13.92 -29.35
N TRP A 364 11.03 -15.07 -29.82
CA TRP A 364 10.19 -16.10 -30.46
C TRP A 364 9.10 -16.66 -29.56
N ASN A 365 9.40 -16.85 -28.27
CA ASN A 365 8.40 -17.31 -27.32
C ASN A 365 7.50 -16.13 -26.91
N ALA A 366 8.10 -14.97 -26.62
CA ALA A 366 7.43 -13.82 -26.02
C ALA A 366 6.39 -13.12 -26.93
N VAL A 367 6.50 -13.27 -28.25
CA VAL A 367 5.47 -12.81 -29.22
C VAL A 367 4.23 -13.69 -29.25
N THR A 368 4.29 -14.88 -28.67
CA THR A 368 3.16 -15.83 -28.56
C THR A 368 2.69 -15.92 -27.11
N PHE A 369 1.51 -16.50 -26.88
CA PHE A 369 0.98 -16.72 -25.53
C PHE A 369 1.20 -18.16 -25.02
N VAL A 370 1.99 -18.98 -25.72
CA VAL A 370 2.21 -20.39 -25.37
C VAL A 370 2.97 -20.59 -24.05
N SER A 371 3.63 -19.55 -23.53
CA SER A 371 4.29 -19.59 -22.22
C SER A 371 3.31 -19.55 -21.03
N LEU A 372 1.99 -19.41 -21.26
CA LEU A 372 0.97 -19.55 -20.20
C LEU A 372 1.01 -20.89 -19.48
N LYS A 373 1.56 -21.93 -20.11
CA LYS A 373 1.75 -23.25 -19.49
C LYS A 373 2.77 -23.26 -18.35
N ASN A 374 3.61 -22.24 -18.26
CA ASN A 374 4.64 -22.13 -17.23
C ASN A 374 4.07 -21.48 -15.96
N ASP A 375 4.76 -21.67 -14.84
CA ASP A 375 4.42 -20.99 -13.57
C ASP A 375 4.38 -19.47 -13.74
N VAL A 376 5.36 -18.95 -14.46
CA VAL A 376 5.46 -17.56 -14.90
C VAL A 376 5.56 -17.53 -16.41
N SER A 377 4.57 -16.91 -17.03
CA SER A 377 4.56 -16.68 -18.47
C SER A 377 5.41 -15.46 -18.83
N ASN A 378 5.85 -15.37 -20.08
CA ASN A 378 6.80 -14.36 -20.53
C ASN A 378 6.34 -13.82 -21.87
N PHE A 379 5.84 -12.58 -21.93
CA PHE A 379 5.37 -11.93 -23.16
C PHE A 379 6.11 -10.63 -23.44
N LEU A 380 6.00 -10.16 -24.66
CA LEU A 380 6.16 -8.75 -25.04
C LEU A 380 4.84 -8.23 -25.61
N CYS A 381 4.77 -6.96 -26.03
CA CYS A 381 3.48 -6.31 -26.38
C CYS A 381 2.65 -7.09 -27.40
N GLN A 382 3.28 -7.75 -28.39
CA GLN A 382 2.63 -8.68 -29.31
C GLN A 382 1.95 -9.86 -28.61
N GLY A 383 2.60 -10.52 -27.64
CA GLY A 383 2.04 -11.68 -26.93
C GLY A 383 0.85 -11.31 -26.06
N TYR A 384 0.92 -10.17 -25.34
CA TYR A 384 -0.21 -9.61 -24.60
C TYR A 384 -1.39 -9.32 -25.54
N SER A 385 -1.12 -8.64 -26.66
CA SER A 385 -2.16 -8.24 -27.60
C SER A 385 -2.78 -9.43 -28.33
N ALA A 386 -1.99 -10.45 -28.64
CA ALA A 386 -2.46 -11.68 -29.26
C ALA A 386 -3.40 -12.45 -28.33
N TYR A 387 -3.02 -12.62 -27.05
CA TYR A 387 -3.89 -13.26 -26.07
C TYR A 387 -5.21 -12.51 -25.92
N MET A 388 -5.14 -11.19 -25.69
CA MET A 388 -6.33 -10.36 -25.46
C MET A 388 -7.26 -10.37 -26.67
N TYR A 389 -6.73 -10.25 -27.90
CA TYR A 389 -7.52 -10.35 -29.12
C TYR A 389 -8.26 -11.69 -29.22
N ILE A 390 -7.54 -12.81 -29.05
CA ILE A 390 -8.12 -14.15 -29.21
C ILE A 390 -9.15 -14.40 -28.12
N ALA A 391 -8.85 -14.04 -26.87
CA ALA A 391 -9.75 -14.23 -25.74
C ALA A 391 -11.07 -13.48 -25.95
N LEU A 392 -11.00 -12.19 -26.30
CA LEU A 392 -12.19 -11.37 -26.52
C LEU A 392 -12.99 -11.84 -27.74
N ASN A 393 -12.34 -12.19 -28.85
CA ASN A 393 -13.02 -12.71 -30.04
C ASN A 393 -13.77 -14.02 -29.77
N LEU A 394 -13.14 -14.97 -29.07
CA LEU A 394 -13.76 -16.26 -28.72
C LEU A 394 -14.94 -16.08 -27.76
N LEU A 395 -14.90 -15.04 -26.92
CA LEU A 395 -16.02 -14.63 -26.06
C LEU A 395 -17.14 -13.89 -26.82
N GLY A 396 -16.99 -13.67 -28.14
CA GLY A 396 -17.99 -13.05 -28.99
C GLY A 396 -17.86 -11.53 -29.13
N TYR A 397 -16.82 -10.91 -28.58
CA TYR A 397 -16.57 -9.47 -28.73
C TYR A 397 -15.88 -9.18 -30.07
N LYS A 398 -16.66 -8.90 -31.11
CA LYS A 398 -16.20 -8.83 -32.51
C LYS A 398 -15.51 -7.53 -32.93
N ASP A 399 -15.72 -6.44 -32.21
CA ASP A 399 -15.14 -5.13 -32.53
C ASP A 399 -13.71 -4.91 -32.00
N VAL A 400 -13.04 -5.99 -31.58
CA VAL A 400 -11.65 -5.93 -31.12
C VAL A 400 -10.69 -5.91 -32.32
N GLY A 401 -9.66 -5.06 -32.25
CA GLY A 401 -8.64 -4.91 -33.28
C GLY A 401 -7.23 -4.76 -32.69
N PHE A 402 -6.29 -4.35 -33.55
CA PHE A 402 -4.91 -4.04 -33.19
C PHE A 402 -4.53 -2.63 -33.66
N GLU A 403 -3.56 -2.04 -32.97
CA GLU A 403 -2.91 -0.80 -33.41
C GLU A 403 -1.42 -0.80 -33.06
N SER A 404 -0.59 -0.34 -34.00
CA SER A 404 0.87 -0.38 -33.90
C SER A 404 1.58 0.81 -34.56
N GLN A 405 0.86 1.71 -35.21
CA GLN A 405 1.42 2.84 -35.97
C GLN A 405 1.62 4.07 -35.08
N TYR A 406 2.06 3.86 -33.84
CA TYR A 406 2.30 4.94 -32.89
C TYR A 406 3.57 5.72 -33.21
N ARG A 407 3.48 7.04 -33.11
CA ARG A 407 4.59 7.97 -33.31
C ARG A 407 4.57 9.11 -32.31
N PHE A 408 5.75 9.56 -31.90
CA PHE A 408 5.85 10.75 -31.07
C PHE A 408 5.49 12.00 -31.88
N LYS A 409 4.62 12.87 -31.34
CA LYS A 409 4.28 14.15 -32.00
C LYS A 409 5.48 15.09 -32.10
N THR A 410 6.45 14.96 -31.19
CA THR A 410 7.61 15.85 -31.06
C THR A 410 8.62 15.70 -32.21
N ASN A 411 8.94 14.47 -32.59
CA ASN A 411 9.99 14.17 -33.57
C ASN A 411 9.57 13.18 -34.67
N LYS A 412 8.32 12.68 -34.63
CA LYS A 412 7.73 11.69 -35.56
C LYS A 412 8.43 10.32 -35.57
N GLU A 413 9.34 10.06 -34.62
CA GLU A 413 9.94 8.75 -34.46
C GLU A 413 8.90 7.70 -34.09
N ILE A 414 9.15 6.46 -34.51
CA ILE A 414 8.27 5.33 -34.22
C ILE A 414 8.32 4.99 -32.74
N PHE A 415 7.14 4.89 -32.12
CA PHE A 415 7.00 4.26 -30.81
C PHE A 415 6.67 2.80 -31.05
N ALA A 416 7.69 1.93 -30.97
CA ALA A 416 7.55 0.51 -31.26
C ALA A 416 6.70 -0.19 -30.19
N HIS A 417 5.40 -0.25 -30.42
CA HIS A 417 4.42 -0.85 -29.52
C HIS A 417 3.24 -1.41 -30.31
N ILE A 418 2.54 -2.39 -29.74
CA ILE A 418 1.26 -2.86 -30.24
C ILE A 418 0.33 -3.10 -29.06
N ASN A 419 -0.93 -2.72 -29.23
CA ASN A 419 -1.99 -3.02 -28.27
C ASN A 419 -3.26 -3.42 -29.03
N ASN A 420 -4.29 -3.78 -28.27
CA ASN A 420 -5.62 -3.98 -28.84
C ASN A 420 -6.41 -2.69 -28.83
N THR A 421 -7.36 -2.62 -29.74
CA THR A 421 -8.39 -1.58 -29.75
C THR A 421 -9.76 -2.20 -29.70
N TYR A 422 -10.77 -1.43 -29.29
CA TYR A 422 -12.16 -1.84 -29.32
C TYR A 422 -13.05 -0.68 -29.76
N LYS A 423 -14.01 -0.95 -30.64
CA LYS A 423 -14.93 0.07 -31.15
C LYS A 423 -16.25 0.05 -30.35
N ILE A 424 -16.62 1.18 -29.74
CA ILE A 424 -17.90 1.37 -29.02
C ILE A 424 -18.57 2.62 -29.58
N ASP A 425 -19.78 2.51 -30.14
CA ASP A 425 -20.54 3.64 -30.71
C ASP A 425 -19.71 4.52 -31.66
N ASN A 426 -18.98 3.87 -32.58
CA ASN A 426 -18.03 4.48 -33.51
C ASN A 426 -16.78 5.14 -32.90
N LYS A 427 -16.60 5.09 -31.58
CA LYS A 427 -15.40 5.59 -30.91
C LYS A 427 -14.43 4.45 -30.64
N LEU A 428 -13.13 4.76 -30.75
CA LEU A 428 -12.07 3.79 -30.51
C LEU A 428 -11.54 3.90 -29.07
N TYR A 429 -11.45 2.75 -28.43
CA TYR A 429 -10.89 2.56 -27.10
C TYR A 429 -9.66 1.68 -27.18
N VAL A 430 -8.67 1.93 -26.34
CA VAL A 430 -7.43 1.15 -26.24
C VAL A 430 -7.57 0.12 -25.13
N ILE A 431 -7.12 -1.09 -25.42
CA ILE A 431 -6.91 -2.16 -24.46
C ILE A 431 -5.42 -2.50 -24.50
N ASP A 432 -4.66 -1.91 -23.58
CA ASP A 432 -3.23 -2.17 -23.45
C ASP A 432 -2.98 -2.95 -22.15
N ALA A 433 -2.76 -4.26 -22.25
CA ALA A 433 -2.44 -5.11 -21.10
C ALA A 433 -0.92 -5.17 -20.79
N THR A 434 -0.10 -4.40 -21.52
CA THR A 434 1.36 -4.52 -21.48
C THR A 434 1.98 -3.91 -20.22
N PHE A 435 1.24 -3.08 -19.49
CA PHE A 435 1.68 -2.47 -18.21
C PHE A 435 1.98 -3.50 -17.10
N ALA A 436 1.63 -4.78 -17.34
CA ALA A 436 2.01 -5.94 -16.54
C ALA A 436 3.53 -6.07 -16.34
N ASP A 437 4.33 -5.48 -17.23
CA ASP A 437 5.78 -5.35 -17.09
C ASP A 437 6.20 -4.79 -15.72
N LYS A 438 5.40 -3.91 -15.12
CA LYS A 438 5.74 -3.24 -13.87
C LYS A 438 5.38 -3.99 -12.59
N PHE A 439 4.58 -5.06 -12.65
CA PHE A 439 4.12 -5.73 -11.41
C PHE A 439 5.18 -6.65 -10.79
N ARG A 440 6.00 -7.31 -11.62
CA ARG A 440 7.02 -8.30 -11.18
C ARG A 440 8.46 -7.87 -11.44
N GLN A 441 8.68 -6.72 -12.07
CA GLN A 441 10.03 -6.23 -12.35
C GLN A 441 10.77 -5.80 -11.08
N ASN A 442 11.82 -6.55 -10.75
CA ASN A 442 12.86 -6.21 -9.76
C ASN A 442 13.84 -5.12 -10.22
N ASN A 443 13.40 -4.14 -11.01
CA ASN A 443 14.32 -3.20 -11.65
C ASN A 443 14.04 -1.75 -11.29
N GLU A 444 14.63 -1.28 -10.20
CA GLU A 444 15.13 0.08 -10.14
C GLU A 444 16.66 0.06 -10.23
N ILE A 445 17.17 0.60 -11.33
CA ILE A 445 18.58 0.94 -11.47
C ILE A 445 18.77 2.27 -10.72
N TYR A 446 19.28 2.20 -9.48
CA TYR A 446 19.84 3.37 -8.81
C TYR A 446 21.35 3.37 -9.07
N GLU A 447 21.86 4.42 -9.72
CA GLU A 447 23.30 4.60 -10.01
C GLU A 447 23.99 3.37 -10.66
N ASN A 448 23.36 2.76 -11.67
CA ASN A 448 23.91 1.61 -12.41
C ASN A 448 24.17 0.35 -11.55
N LYS A 449 23.53 0.20 -10.39
CA LYS A 449 23.64 -1.02 -9.56
C LYS A 449 22.29 -1.70 -9.40
N VAL A 450 22.26 -3.00 -9.66
CA VAL A 450 21.12 -3.88 -9.39
C VAL A 450 21.12 -4.20 -7.90
N ILE A 451 20.17 -3.64 -7.14
CA ILE A 451 19.97 -3.98 -5.73
C ILE A 451 18.75 -4.89 -5.64
N LYS A 452 18.96 -6.15 -5.23
CA LYS A 452 17.87 -7.12 -5.00
C LYS A 452 16.97 -6.63 -3.87
N TRP A 453 15.72 -6.31 -4.18
CA TRP A 453 14.64 -6.22 -3.20
C TRP A 453 13.55 -7.23 -3.54
N ASN A 454 12.99 -7.87 -2.52
CA ASN A 454 11.89 -8.82 -2.67
C ASN A 454 10.61 -8.07 -3.06
N THR A 455 10.04 -8.46 -4.20
CA THR A 455 9.00 -7.79 -5.01
C THR A 455 7.59 -7.81 -4.43
N LYS A 456 7.43 -7.77 -3.10
CA LYS A 456 6.11 -7.87 -2.45
C LYS A 456 5.88 -6.69 -1.52
N TYR A 457 5.78 -5.49 -2.07
CA TYR A 457 5.25 -4.35 -1.34
C TYR A 457 3.76 -4.21 -1.62
N LEU A 458 2.99 -3.89 -0.57
CA LEU A 458 1.55 -3.66 -0.64
C LEU A 458 1.16 -2.68 -1.77
N SER A 459 1.98 -1.67 -2.02
CA SER A 459 1.82 -0.70 -3.10
C SER A 459 1.75 -1.33 -4.50
N ALA A 460 2.45 -2.43 -4.76
CA ALA A 460 2.41 -3.10 -6.05
C ALA A 460 1.02 -3.68 -6.34
N TYR A 461 0.38 -4.28 -5.34
CA TYR A 461 -0.98 -4.86 -5.48
C TYR A 461 -2.03 -3.77 -5.73
N GLU A 462 -1.89 -2.63 -5.08
CA GLU A 462 -2.78 -1.47 -5.25
C GLU A 462 -2.66 -0.85 -6.63
N GLN A 463 -1.43 -0.76 -7.15
CA GLN A 463 -1.15 -0.17 -8.46
C GLN A 463 -1.74 -0.98 -9.62
N VAL A 464 -1.93 -2.29 -9.48
CA VAL A 464 -2.57 -3.12 -10.53
C VAL A 464 -3.91 -2.52 -10.94
N ASN A 465 -4.68 -2.13 -9.94
CA ASN A 465 -6.02 -1.61 -10.08
C ASN A 465 -6.04 -0.23 -10.75
N GLU A 466 -5.12 0.65 -10.34
CA GLU A 466 -4.90 1.95 -10.97
C GLU A 466 -4.47 1.82 -12.44
N TRP A 467 -3.55 0.91 -12.75
CA TRP A 467 -3.05 0.74 -14.11
C TRP A 467 -4.09 0.12 -15.03
N ILE A 468 -4.89 -0.84 -14.57
CA ILE A 468 -6.02 -1.36 -15.34
C ILE A 468 -6.94 -0.21 -15.75
N ASP A 469 -7.32 0.66 -14.81
CA ASP A 469 -8.20 1.79 -15.09
C ASP A 469 -7.55 2.84 -16.03
N LYS A 470 -6.22 2.91 -16.07
CA LYS A 470 -5.45 3.82 -16.93
C LYS A 470 -5.18 3.29 -18.35
N PHE A 471 -5.22 1.97 -18.56
CA PHE A 471 -4.76 1.35 -19.81
C PHE A 471 -5.78 0.43 -20.49
N VAL A 472 -6.83 0.02 -19.79
CA VAL A 472 -7.83 -0.93 -20.31
C VAL A 472 -9.16 -0.22 -20.58
N LEU A 473 -9.60 -0.26 -21.84
CA LEU A 473 -10.81 0.40 -22.34
C LEU A 473 -10.78 1.92 -22.12
N VAL A 474 -9.65 2.54 -22.43
CA VAL A 474 -9.47 3.99 -22.34
C VAL A 474 -9.71 4.64 -23.70
N PRO A 475 -10.42 5.78 -23.79
CA PRO A 475 -10.59 6.48 -25.06
C PRO A 475 -9.24 6.72 -25.74
N MET A 476 -9.16 6.43 -27.05
CA MET A 476 -7.90 6.50 -27.80
C MET A 476 -7.21 7.88 -27.66
N ASN A 477 -7.98 8.97 -27.68
CA ASN A 477 -7.44 10.32 -27.49
C ASN A 477 -6.78 10.50 -26.10
N ASP A 478 -7.35 9.91 -25.05
CA ASP A 478 -6.78 10.01 -23.70
C ASP A 478 -5.49 9.19 -23.61
N TYR A 479 -5.48 7.98 -24.20
CA TYR A 479 -4.29 7.13 -24.28
C TYR A 479 -3.13 7.82 -25.04
N LEU A 480 -3.41 8.43 -26.19
CA LEU A 480 -2.43 9.16 -26.99
C LEU A 480 -1.82 10.37 -26.27
N ASN A 481 -2.51 10.93 -25.28
CA ASN A 481 -2.06 12.09 -24.50
C ASN A 481 -1.71 11.75 -23.04
N GLN A 482 -1.54 10.46 -22.70
CA GLN A 482 -1.32 10.06 -21.30
C GLN A 482 -0.02 10.62 -20.69
N ASP A 483 1.00 10.85 -21.53
CA ASP A 483 2.22 11.55 -21.15
C ASP A 483 2.24 12.90 -21.89
N PRO A 484 1.88 14.00 -21.21
CA PRO A 484 1.88 15.33 -21.81
C PRO A 484 3.25 15.78 -22.32
N LYS A 485 4.35 15.18 -21.84
CA LYS A 485 5.71 15.51 -22.29
C LYS A 485 6.09 14.77 -23.58
N GLN A 486 5.45 13.64 -23.86
CA GLN A 486 5.72 12.80 -25.02
C GLN A 486 4.40 12.31 -25.67
N PRO A 487 3.55 13.24 -26.14
CA PRO A 487 2.27 12.85 -26.70
C PRO A 487 2.46 12.09 -28.02
N LEU A 488 1.60 11.11 -28.24
CA LEU A 488 1.61 10.23 -29.39
C LEU A 488 0.53 10.63 -30.40
N TYR A 489 0.73 10.23 -31.65
CA TYR A 489 -0.31 10.16 -32.68
C TYR A 489 -0.19 8.84 -33.43
N ILE A 490 -1.22 8.52 -34.21
CA ILE A 490 -1.25 7.32 -35.07
C ILE A 490 -0.98 7.75 -36.50
N SER A 491 -0.03 7.13 -37.19
CA SER A 491 0.17 7.35 -38.62
C SER A 491 -0.74 6.47 -39.48
N ILE A 492 -1.10 6.93 -40.69
CA ILE A 492 -1.96 6.18 -41.61
C ILE A 492 -1.35 4.81 -41.93
N THR A 493 -0.05 4.78 -42.27
CA THR A 493 0.73 3.54 -42.42
C THR A 493 2.15 3.73 -41.88
N SER A 494 3.00 2.72 -42.03
CA SER A 494 4.43 2.85 -41.70
C SER A 494 5.16 3.78 -42.67
N ASP A 495 4.67 3.90 -43.91
CA ASP A 495 5.24 4.73 -44.97
C ASP A 495 4.57 6.12 -45.06
N ASP A 496 3.27 6.20 -44.79
CA ASP A 496 2.52 7.45 -44.72
C ASP A 496 2.46 7.96 -43.27
N LEU A 497 3.30 8.96 -42.99
CA LEU A 497 3.49 9.57 -41.67
C LEU A 497 2.39 10.57 -41.30
N SER A 498 1.37 10.76 -42.14
CA SER A 498 0.24 11.65 -41.85
C SER A 498 -0.56 11.13 -40.67
N GLU A 499 -1.12 12.03 -39.86
CA GLU A 499 -1.95 11.66 -38.71
C GLU A 499 -3.27 11.03 -39.17
N PHE A 500 -3.54 9.82 -38.66
CA PHE A 500 -4.81 9.15 -38.82
C PHE A 500 -5.86 9.84 -37.96
N LYS A 501 -6.94 10.30 -38.57
CA LYS A 501 -8.09 10.89 -37.86
C LYS A 501 -9.16 9.81 -37.71
N PHE A 502 -9.53 9.54 -36.47
CA PHE A 502 -10.70 8.71 -36.18
C PHE A 502 -11.94 9.50 -36.59
N GLU A 503 -12.73 8.96 -37.51
CA GLU A 503 -14.04 9.51 -37.90
C GLU A 503 -15.08 9.30 -36.80
#